data_AF-A0A4P5Y6K4-F1
#
_entry.id   AF-A0A4P5Y6K4-F1
#
_cell.length_a   1.000
_cell.length_b   1.000
_cell.length_c   1.000
_cell.angle_alpha   90.00
_cell.angle_beta   90.00
_cell.angle_gamma   90.00
#
_symmetry.space_group_name_H-M   'P 1'
#
loop_
_entity.id
_entity.type
_entity.pdbx_description
1 polymer ?
#
loop_
_entity_poly.entity_id
_entity_poly.type
_entity_poly.pdbx_seq_one_letter_code
_entity_poly.pdbx_strand_id
1 'polypeptide(L)'
;MPTLVADEPTTPPATLKPLPGWSSQPPELAVLEVDESASEVASEVALPVLEEELVADRLPPFPVPWRHPIQCALWIVRTLFGLASLTLLLAVAAAVPIVNFWVLGYLLDVEGRVARSGKIRASFPLLGLAPRFGSIVLGVWLCVLPLRLLAGAATDAQLIDPGGAGGWKFALFVTKWGMAAHLCLALARGGALSCFFRPIKNVRWLLARWRDRDYWVRASTAIGQFLSGLNARPYYSAGWRGYLGTAAWLFIPSALYGSMHDPDKPAQVLVMLTGGVGLWLTLMWAPLLQARFAAENRVMAFKELGAARELFRRAPFAWLFAIVLTYLLALPMYLFKAVSPPQDAMWFITILFVVSIFPTKVALGWAYGRSIRRTERAWWPWRWLCKIVLGILVAIYVFILFFTPAIGEHGRRVLFEHHTLLLPVPF
;
A
#
# COMPACT_ATOMS: atom_id res chain seq x y z
N MET A 1 -18.89 -48.43 64.26
CA MET A 1 -20.36 -48.54 64.08
C MET A 1 -20.81 -47.50 63.06
N PRO A 2 -21.65 -47.83 62.07
CA PRO A 2 -21.79 -49.14 61.42
C PRO A 2 -21.86 -49.08 59.86
N THR A 3 -21.64 -50.24 59.22
CA THR A 3 -22.40 -50.85 58.07
C THR A 3 -22.47 -50.13 56.69
N LEU A 4 -22.40 -50.76 55.50
CA LEU A 4 -22.53 -52.14 54.96
C LEU A 4 -21.61 -52.26 53.71
N VAL A 5 -20.85 -53.33 53.44
CA VAL A 5 -21.19 -54.71 53.01
C VAL A 5 -21.98 -54.80 51.69
N ALA A 6 -21.35 -55.36 50.64
CA ALA A 6 -21.81 -56.47 49.78
C ALA A 6 -20.97 -56.46 48.49
N ASP A 7 -20.00 -57.36 48.32
CA ASP A 7 -20.11 -58.68 47.66
C ASP A 7 -20.54 -58.61 46.18
N GLU A 8 -19.60 -58.96 45.29
CA GLU A 8 -19.83 -59.23 43.87
C GLU A 8 -20.81 -60.41 43.68
N PRO A 9 -21.53 -60.43 42.54
CA PRO A 9 -21.48 -61.67 41.78
C PRO A 9 -21.37 -61.46 40.27
N THR A 10 -20.37 -62.14 39.74
CA THR A 10 -20.28 -62.86 38.45
C THR A 10 -21.62 -63.31 37.84
N THR A 11 -22.00 -62.79 36.67
CA THR A 11 -22.31 -63.58 35.43
C THR A 11 -22.68 -62.65 34.26
N PRO A 12 -22.26 -62.98 33.01
CA PRO A 12 -22.38 -62.10 31.84
C PRO A 12 -23.72 -62.28 31.12
N PRO A 13 -24.14 -61.30 30.30
CA PRO A 13 -24.79 -61.71 29.06
C PRO A 13 -24.38 -60.88 27.82
N ALA A 14 -24.43 -61.59 26.69
CA ALA A 14 -24.45 -61.11 25.31
C ALA A 14 -23.16 -60.49 24.76
N THR A 15 -22.29 -61.37 24.26
CA THR A 15 -21.38 -61.06 23.14
C THR A 15 -22.15 -60.45 21.97
N LEU A 16 -22.14 -59.13 21.86
CA LEU A 16 -22.47 -58.42 20.64
C LEU A 16 -21.35 -58.67 19.63
N LYS A 17 -21.72 -59.30 18.50
CA LYS A 17 -20.84 -59.59 17.37
C LYS A 17 -20.31 -58.25 16.80
N PRO A 18 -19.01 -57.99 16.75
CA PRO A 18 -18.50 -56.78 16.13
C PRO A 18 -18.73 -56.82 14.61
N LEU A 19 -19.21 -55.69 14.06
CA LEU A 19 -19.35 -55.48 12.62
C LEU A 19 -17.97 -55.63 11.95
N PRO A 20 -17.87 -56.32 10.79
CA PRO A 20 -16.59 -56.57 10.15
C PRO A 20 -16.00 -55.25 9.62
N GLY A 21 -14.83 -54.85 10.12
CA GLY A 21 -14.09 -53.70 9.60
C GLY A 21 -13.35 -52.82 10.62
N TRP A 22 -13.39 -53.14 11.91
CA TRP A 22 -12.68 -52.35 12.94
C TRP A 22 -11.75 -53.25 13.76
N SER A 23 -10.45 -53.09 13.58
CA SER A 23 -9.40 -53.72 14.40
C SER A 23 -9.40 -53.10 15.80
N SER A 24 -9.44 -53.93 16.84
CA SER A 24 -9.41 -53.53 18.26
C SER A 24 -8.00 -53.23 18.80
N GLN A 25 -7.06 -52.83 17.95
CA GLN A 25 -5.78 -52.30 18.38
C GLN A 25 -5.88 -50.77 18.46
N PRO A 26 -5.58 -50.14 19.63
CA PRO A 26 -5.46 -48.70 19.68
C PRO A 26 -4.33 -48.29 18.72
N PRO A 27 -4.51 -47.22 17.91
CA PRO A 27 -3.43 -46.74 17.06
C PRO A 27 -2.26 -46.37 17.97
N GLU A 28 -1.11 -46.97 17.71
CA GLU A 28 0.16 -46.58 18.27
C GLU A 28 0.35 -45.10 17.93
N LEU A 29 0.03 -44.24 18.90
CA LEU A 29 0.36 -42.83 18.85
C LEU A 29 1.89 -42.77 18.85
N ALA A 30 2.45 -42.79 17.65
CA ALA A 30 3.78 -42.26 17.41
C ALA A 30 3.77 -40.87 18.06
N VAL A 31 4.38 -40.79 19.25
CA VAL A 31 4.83 -39.55 19.83
C VAL A 31 5.76 -38.99 18.78
N LEU A 32 5.23 -38.10 17.94
CA LEU A 32 6.02 -37.21 17.13
C LEU A 32 6.80 -36.40 18.17
N GLU A 33 8.01 -36.86 18.47
CA GLU A 33 9.05 -36.01 19.03
C GLU A 33 9.10 -34.80 18.11
N VAL A 34 8.45 -33.72 18.55
CA VAL A 34 8.69 -32.41 17.99
C VAL A 34 10.13 -32.15 18.34
N ASP A 35 11.00 -32.38 17.37
CA ASP A 35 12.43 -32.13 17.47
C ASP A 35 12.60 -30.66 17.89
N GLU A 36 12.78 -30.42 19.19
CA GLU A 36 12.95 -29.09 19.76
C GLU A 36 14.14 -28.39 19.11
N SER A 37 15.14 -29.16 18.64
CA SER A 37 16.26 -28.64 17.88
C SER A 37 15.84 -28.13 16.50
N ALA A 38 14.90 -28.78 15.80
CA ALA A 38 14.36 -28.27 14.54
C ALA A 38 13.46 -27.03 14.74
N SER A 39 12.77 -26.92 15.87
CA SER A 39 11.96 -25.74 16.22
C SER A 39 12.82 -24.56 16.67
N GLU A 40 13.88 -24.80 17.47
CA GLU A 40 14.86 -23.78 17.83
C GLU A 40 15.67 -23.34 16.62
N VAL A 41 16.13 -24.25 15.77
CA VAL A 41 16.82 -23.91 14.52
C VAL A 41 15.87 -23.22 13.54
N ALA A 42 14.60 -23.60 13.44
CA ALA A 42 13.63 -22.86 12.61
C ALA A 42 13.34 -21.46 13.16
N SER A 43 13.29 -21.28 14.48
CA SER A 43 13.11 -19.98 15.13
C SER A 43 14.37 -19.10 15.00
N GLU A 44 15.54 -19.68 15.25
CA GLU A 44 16.85 -19.03 15.18
C GLU A 44 17.33 -18.83 13.75
N VAL A 45 16.80 -19.52 12.74
CA VAL A 45 17.03 -19.23 11.31
C VAL A 45 15.98 -18.26 10.76
N ALA A 46 14.72 -18.33 11.22
CA ALA A 46 13.69 -17.37 10.82
C ALA A 46 13.95 -15.95 11.34
N LEU A 47 14.45 -15.79 12.57
CA LEU A 47 14.78 -14.49 13.16
C LEU A 47 15.88 -13.71 12.40
N PRO A 48 17.06 -14.27 12.06
CA PRO A 48 18.12 -13.58 11.33
C PRO A 48 17.75 -13.36 9.86
N VAL A 49 17.04 -14.29 9.21
CA VAL A 49 16.55 -14.08 7.83
C VAL A 49 15.55 -12.93 7.80
N LEU A 50 14.62 -12.86 8.76
CA LEU A 50 13.72 -11.72 8.91
C LEU A 50 14.49 -10.43 9.18
N GLU A 51 15.51 -10.44 10.05
CA GLU A 51 16.32 -9.26 10.34
C GLU A 51 17.13 -8.78 9.13
N GLU A 52 17.70 -9.68 8.33
CA GLU A 52 18.51 -9.36 7.16
C GLU A 52 17.67 -8.82 5.98
N GLU A 53 16.50 -9.44 5.70
CA GLU A 53 15.49 -8.86 4.80
C GLU A 53 14.98 -7.50 5.31
N LEU A 54 14.79 -7.35 6.63
CA LEU A 54 14.45 -6.07 7.25
C LEU A 54 15.59 -5.04 7.19
N VAL A 55 16.85 -5.42 7.04
CA VAL A 55 18.00 -4.51 6.98
C VAL A 55 18.22 -4.00 5.55
N ALA A 56 17.98 -4.82 4.53
CA ALA A 56 18.05 -4.40 3.11
C ALA A 56 16.96 -3.37 2.73
N ASP A 57 15.79 -3.44 3.37
CA ASP A 57 14.59 -2.63 3.07
C ASP A 57 14.44 -1.35 3.92
N ARG A 58 15.49 -0.95 4.67
CA ARG A 58 15.45 0.25 5.53
C ARG A 58 16.05 1.46 4.84
N LEU A 59 15.46 2.63 5.11
CA LEU A 59 16.10 3.92 4.84
C LEU A 59 17.51 3.94 5.47
N PRO A 60 18.57 4.30 4.72
CA PRO A 60 19.92 4.42 5.27
C PRO A 60 19.95 5.42 6.43
N PRO A 61 20.82 5.24 7.43
CA PRO A 61 20.89 6.16 8.57
C PRO A 61 21.23 7.58 8.11
N PHE A 62 20.62 8.57 8.75
CA PHE A 62 20.88 9.98 8.45
C PHE A 62 22.31 10.34 8.88
N PRO A 63 23.17 10.82 7.97
CA PRO A 63 24.52 11.25 8.31
C PRO A 63 24.45 12.54 9.16
N VAL A 64 25.39 12.69 10.09
CA VAL A 64 25.45 13.88 10.95
C VAL A 64 25.80 15.13 10.12
N PRO A 65 24.94 16.17 10.10
CA PRO A 65 25.07 17.29 9.16
C PRO A 65 26.33 18.13 9.40
N TRP A 66 26.80 18.18 10.65
CA TRP A 66 27.95 18.98 11.08
C TRP A 66 29.31 18.36 10.75
N ARG A 67 29.41 17.03 10.61
CA ARG A 67 30.70 16.37 10.31
C ARG A 67 30.92 16.15 8.81
N HIS A 68 29.84 15.94 8.05
CA HIS A 68 29.92 15.68 6.61
C HIS A 68 28.79 16.38 5.84
N PRO A 69 28.86 17.71 5.62
CA PRO A 69 27.77 18.47 4.99
C PRO A 69 27.49 17.99 3.56
N ILE A 70 28.53 17.61 2.80
CA ILE A 70 28.38 17.09 1.43
C ILE A 70 27.71 15.72 1.43
N GLN A 71 28.08 14.82 2.34
CA GLN A 71 27.44 13.51 2.44
C GLN A 71 25.98 13.63 2.90
N CYS A 72 25.69 14.60 3.77
CA CYS A 72 24.32 14.95 4.16
C CYS A 72 23.51 15.46 2.97
N ALA A 73 24.04 16.40 2.19
CA ALA A 73 23.39 16.89 0.98
C ALA A 73 23.14 15.76 -0.03
N LEU A 74 24.14 14.89 -0.28
CA LEU A 74 23.99 13.74 -1.17
C LEU A 74 22.97 12.72 -0.66
N TRP A 75 22.94 12.47 0.66
CA TRP A 75 21.94 11.61 1.28
C TRP A 75 20.54 12.19 1.10
N ILE A 76 20.36 13.49 1.33
CA ILE A 76 19.07 14.18 1.17
C ILE A 76 18.61 14.09 -0.29
N VAL A 77 19.47 14.44 -1.24
CA VAL A 77 19.14 14.39 -2.67
C VAL A 77 18.79 12.96 -3.10
N ARG A 78 19.57 11.96 -2.70
CA ARG A 78 19.30 10.55 -3.04
C ARG A 78 18.01 10.04 -2.43
N THR A 79 17.73 10.39 -1.17
CA THR A 79 16.51 9.98 -0.46
C THR A 79 15.29 10.67 -1.04
N LEU A 80 15.35 11.97 -1.30
CA LEU A 80 14.27 12.72 -1.96
C LEU A 80 14.01 12.20 -3.36
N PHE A 81 15.06 11.94 -4.14
CA PHE A 81 14.91 11.35 -5.47
C PHE A 81 14.29 9.96 -5.41
N GLY A 82 14.69 9.12 -4.46
CA GLY A 82 14.09 7.80 -4.25
C GLY A 82 12.63 7.86 -3.83
N LEU A 83 12.29 8.79 -2.93
CA LEU A 83 10.92 9.01 -2.49
C LEU A 83 10.04 9.55 -3.62
N ALA A 84 10.52 10.55 -4.37
CA ALA A 84 9.80 11.09 -5.52
C ALA A 84 9.59 10.02 -6.60
N SER A 85 10.60 9.18 -6.86
CA SER A 85 10.50 8.07 -7.80
C SER A 85 9.52 7.00 -7.33
N LEU A 86 9.49 6.72 -6.02
CA LEU A 86 8.54 5.79 -5.41
C LEU A 86 7.12 6.32 -5.51
N THR A 87 6.90 7.58 -5.15
CA THR A 87 5.62 8.27 -5.30
C THR A 87 5.15 8.23 -6.75
N LEU A 88 6.03 8.52 -7.71
CA LEU A 88 5.69 8.46 -9.13
C LEU A 88 5.32 7.04 -9.57
N LEU A 89 6.09 6.03 -9.16
CA LEU A 89 5.79 4.62 -9.45
C LEU A 89 4.42 4.22 -8.90
N LEU A 90 4.14 4.55 -7.63
CA LEU A 90 2.85 4.28 -7.00
C LEU A 90 1.71 5.05 -7.66
N ALA A 91 1.94 6.30 -8.06
CA ALA A 91 0.93 7.13 -8.70
C ALA A 91 0.53 6.57 -10.08
N VAL A 92 1.53 6.19 -10.89
CA VAL A 92 1.29 5.53 -12.18
C VAL A 92 0.60 4.18 -11.98
N ALA A 93 1.02 3.39 -11.00
CA ALA A 93 0.39 2.11 -10.68
C ALA A 93 -1.05 2.27 -10.16
N ALA A 94 -1.34 3.32 -9.38
CA ALA A 94 -2.67 3.64 -8.86
C ALA A 94 -3.63 4.12 -9.95
N ALA A 95 -3.11 4.79 -10.99
CA ALA A 95 -3.90 5.24 -12.14
C ALA A 95 -4.43 4.09 -13.00
N VAL A 96 -3.84 2.89 -12.92
CA VAL A 96 -4.27 1.74 -13.71
C VAL A 96 -5.28 0.91 -12.89
N PRO A 97 -6.52 0.71 -13.38
CA PRO A 97 -7.48 -0.17 -12.73
C PRO A 97 -6.88 -1.56 -12.51
N ILE A 98 -7.27 -2.23 -11.42
CA ILE A 98 -6.73 -3.53 -10.98
C ILE A 98 -5.33 -3.41 -10.35
N VAL A 99 -4.43 -2.62 -10.93
CA VAL A 99 -3.09 -2.37 -10.36
C VAL A 99 -3.16 -1.52 -9.08
N ASN A 100 -4.19 -0.70 -8.95
CA ASN A 100 -4.54 -0.01 -7.69
C ASN A 100 -4.62 -0.94 -6.46
N PHE A 101 -5.05 -2.20 -6.60
CA PHE A 101 -5.03 -3.18 -5.50
C PHE A 101 -3.61 -3.54 -5.08
N TRP A 102 -2.66 -3.59 -6.01
CA TRP A 102 -1.24 -3.79 -5.68
C TRP A 102 -0.70 -2.59 -4.88
N VAL A 103 -1.06 -1.35 -5.26
CA VAL A 103 -0.67 -0.15 -4.51
C VAL A 103 -1.27 -0.15 -3.10
N LEU A 104 -2.55 -0.50 -2.97
CA LEU A 104 -3.18 -0.66 -1.65
C LEU A 104 -2.48 -1.73 -0.81
N GLY A 105 -2.16 -2.87 -1.43
CA GLY A 105 -1.42 -3.95 -0.79
C GLY A 105 -0.04 -3.54 -0.31
N TYR A 106 0.69 -2.77 -1.12
CA TYR A 106 1.96 -2.17 -0.74
C TYR A 106 1.79 -1.23 0.46
N LEU A 107 0.79 -0.35 0.44
CA LEU A 107 0.50 0.58 1.53
C LEU A 107 0.12 -0.15 2.83
N LEU A 108 -0.61 -1.26 2.74
CA LEU A 108 -0.95 -2.11 3.89
C LEU A 108 0.28 -2.88 4.41
N ASP A 109 1.19 -3.32 3.54
CA ASP A 109 2.44 -3.93 3.99
C ASP A 109 3.33 -2.91 4.71
N VAL A 110 3.40 -1.67 4.22
CA VAL A 110 4.08 -0.57 4.90
C VAL A 110 3.49 -0.34 6.30
N GLU A 111 2.17 -0.23 6.39
CA GLU A 111 1.44 -0.12 7.66
C GLU A 111 1.77 -1.29 8.60
N GLY A 112 1.76 -2.53 8.09
CA GLY A 112 2.09 -3.75 8.83
C GLY A 112 3.55 -3.84 9.30
N ARG A 113 4.51 -3.43 8.47
CA ARG A 113 5.94 -3.38 8.82
C ARG A 113 6.20 -2.35 9.90
N VAL A 114 5.59 -1.18 9.82
CA VAL A 114 5.70 -0.16 10.87
C VAL A 114 5.05 -0.63 12.16
N ALA A 115 3.90 -1.31 12.07
CA ALA A 115 3.22 -1.93 13.21
C ALA A 115 4.11 -2.96 13.93
N ARG A 116 4.72 -3.90 13.20
CA ARG A 116 5.59 -4.94 13.78
C ARG A 116 6.93 -4.38 14.27
N SER A 117 7.57 -3.51 13.50
CA SER A 117 8.91 -2.97 13.84
C SER A 117 8.88 -1.81 14.83
N GLY A 118 7.79 -1.05 14.88
CA GLY A 118 7.68 0.20 15.66
C GLY A 118 8.54 1.35 15.13
N LYS A 119 9.23 1.17 13.99
CA LYS A 119 10.19 2.13 13.42
C LYS A 119 9.64 2.67 12.10
N ILE A 120 9.48 4.00 12.00
CA ILE A 120 9.05 4.69 10.76
C ILE A 120 10.06 4.49 9.61
N ARG A 121 11.32 4.19 9.91
CA ARG A 121 12.34 3.89 8.89
C ARG A 121 12.08 2.60 8.12
N ALA A 122 11.22 1.72 8.62
CA ALA A 122 10.83 0.48 7.95
C ALA A 122 9.67 0.70 6.93
N SER A 123 9.21 1.93 6.74
CA SER A 123 8.07 2.24 5.88
C SER A 123 8.33 2.14 4.37
N PHE A 124 9.57 1.90 3.91
CA PHE A 124 9.92 2.09 2.51
C PHE A 124 10.60 0.86 1.87
N PRO A 125 9.90 -0.29 1.74
CA PRO A 125 10.51 -1.52 1.23
C PRO A 125 10.98 -1.37 -0.24
N LEU A 126 10.18 -0.72 -1.09
CA LEU A 126 10.53 -0.52 -2.51
C LEU A 126 11.54 0.63 -2.77
N LEU A 127 12.10 1.26 -1.74
CA LEU A 127 13.02 2.41 -1.93
C LEU A 127 14.33 2.01 -2.62
N GLY A 128 14.74 0.74 -2.52
CA GLY A 128 15.91 0.23 -3.23
C GLY A 128 15.70 0.13 -4.75
N LEU A 129 14.47 -0.13 -5.19
CA LEU A 129 14.10 -0.34 -6.60
C LEU A 129 13.59 0.95 -7.26
N ALA A 130 12.81 1.76 -6.54
CA ALA A 130 12.14 2.95 -7.08
C ALA A 130 13.07 3.96 -7.79
N PRO A 131 14.27 4.31 -7.28
CA PRO A 131 15.16 5.25 -7.96
C PRO A 131 15.56 4.82 -9.38
N ARG A 132 15.63 3.50 -9.65
CA ARG A 132 15.95 2.99 -11.00
C ARG A 132 14.81 3.29 -11.97
N PHE A 133 13.57 3.12 -11.53
CA PHE A 133 12.40 3.50 -12.33
C PHE A 133 12.37 5.01 -12.59
N GLY A 134 12.60 5.81 -11.55
CA GLY A 134 12.68 7.27 -11.69
C GLY A 134 13.79 7.73 -12.63
N SER A 135 14.97 7.10 -12.59
CA SER A 135 16.06 7.43 -13.51
C SER A 135 15.75 7.06 -14.96
N ILE A 136 14.99 5.98 -15.18
CA ILE A 136 14.50 5.62 -16.51
C ILE A 136 13.53 6.68 -17.02
N VAL A 137 12.50 7.03 -16.25
CA VAL A 137 11.49 8.01 -16.66
C VAL A 137 12.13 9.38 -16.91
N LEU A 138 12.98 9.85 -15.98
CA LEU A 138 13.67 11.13 -16.11
C LEU A 138 14.66 11.12 -17.29
N GLY A 139 15.39 10.02 -17.48
CA GLY A 139 16.31 9.83 -18.60
C GLY A 139 15.60 9.85 -19.95
N VAL A 140 14.48 9.13 -20.09
CA VAL A 140 13.63 9.14 -21.29
C VAL A 140 13.10 10.55 -21.54
N TRP A 141 12.51 11.19 -20.53
CA TRP A 141 11.94 12.53 -20.65
C TRP A 141 12.99 13.54 -21.15
N LEU A 142 14.19 13.51 -20.57
CA LEU A 142 15.26 14.42 -20.92
C LEU A 142 15.87 14.11 -22.30
N CYS A 143 15.96 12.83 -22.70
CA CYS A 143 16.36 12.44 -24.06
C CYS A 143 15.34 12.85 -25.13
N VAL A 144 14.05 12.93 -24.79
CA VAL A 144 12.98 13.34 -25.72
C VAL A 144 12.94 14.87 -25.88
N LEU A 145 13.47 15.65 -24.94
CA LEU A 145 13.40 17.11 -24.96
C LEU A 145 14.05 17.74 -26.21
N PRO A 146 15.27 17.37 -26.64
CA PRO A 146 15.85 17.87 -27.89
C PRO A 146 15.02 17.51 -29.12
N LEU A 147 14.41 16.33 -29.13
CA LEU A 147 13.54 15.89 -30.22
C LEU A 147 12.26 16.73 -30.28
N ARG A 148 11.69 17.13 -29.12
CA ARG A 148 10.54 18.05 -29.06
C ARG A 148 10.88 19.44 -29.61
N LEU A 149 12.06 19.97 -29.26
CA LEU A 149 12.52 21.26 -29.78
C LEU A 149 12.72 21.23 -31.30
N LEU A 150 13.36 20.16 -31.81
CA LEU A 150 13.56 19.98 -33.25
C LEU A 150 12.23 19.77 -33.99
N ALA A 151 11.28 19.05 -33.38
CA ALA A 151 9.95 18.86 -33.93
C ALA A 151 9.17 20.18 -34.02
N GLY A 152 9.20 21.01 -32.97
CA GLY A 152 8.62 22.35 -33.00
C GLY A 152 9.23 23.20 -34.12
N ALA A 153 10.57 23.27 -34.19
CA ALA A 153 11.26 24.02 -35.24
C ALA A 153 10.92 23.53 -36.66
N ALA A 154 10.77 22.22 -36.86
CA ALA A 154 10.39 21.66 -38.16
C ALA A 154 8.93 21.99 -38.53
N THR A 155 8.01 22.00 -37.56
CA THR A 155 6.63 22.44 -37.77
C THR A 155 6.57 23.92 -38.13
N ASP A 156 7.31 24.78 -37.42
CA ASP A 156 7.38 26.21 -37.69
C ASP A 156 7.97 26.49 -39.09
N ALA A 157 9.04 25.79 -39.46
CA ALA A 157 9.64 25.90 -40.78
C ALA A 157 8.66 25.51 -41.90
N GLN A 158 7.80 24.50 -41.67
CA GLN A 158 6.79 24.09 -42.63
C GLN A 158 5.64 25.11 -42.79
N LEU A 159 5.34 25.87 -41.73
CA LEU A 159 4.34 26.95 -41.79
C LEU A 159 4.88 28.18 -42.52
N ILE A 160 6.18 28.48 -42.40
CA ILE A 160 6.83 29.65 -43.02
C ILE A 160 7.15 29.40 -44.50
N ASP A 161 7.78 28.25 -44.81
CA ASP A 161 8.16 27.88 -46.18
C ASP A 161 7.85 26.39 -46.44
N PRO A 162 6.65 26.10 -47.00
CA PRO A 162 6.25 24.73 -47.32
C PRO A 162 7.17 24.02 -48.32
N GLY A 163 7.88 24.77 -49.18
CA GLY A 163 8.78 24.24 -50.21
C GLY A 163 10.18 23.93 -49.69
N GLY A 164 10.68 24.70 -48.73
CA GLY A 164 12.02 24.55 -48.14
C GLY A 164 12.13 23.60 -46.94
N ALA A 165 11.01 23.11 -46.40
CA ALA A 165 10.98 22.30 -45.17
C ALA A 165 11.52 20.86 -45.28
N GLY A 166 11.99 20.42 -46.47
CA GLY A 166 12.49 19.06 -46.70
C GLY A 166 13.68 18.68 -45.82
N GLY A 167 14.63 19.61 -45.62
CA GLY A 167 15.82 19.37 -44.78
C GLY A 167 15.47 19.14 -43.30
N TRP A 168 14.51 19.92 -42.77
CA TRP A 168 14.04 19.77 -41.39
C TRP A 168 13.30 18.45 -41.17
N LYS A 169 12.47 18.02 -42.13
CA LYS A 169 11.77 16.72 -42.08
C LYS A 169 12.76 15.55 -42.09
N PHE A 170 13.80 15.62 -42.92
CA PHE A 170 14.85 14.60 -42.96
C PHE A 170 15.68 14.57 -41.66
N ALA A 171 16.09 15.73 -41.15
CA ALA A 171 16.83 15.85 -39.88
C ALA A 171 16.02 15.29 -38.69
N LEU A 172 14.71 15.57 -38.66
CA LEU A 172 13.79 15.03 -37.65
C LEU A 172 13.68 13.51 -37.76
N PHE A 173 13.53 12.96 -38.97
CA PHE A 173 13.48 11.52 -39.19
C PHE A 173 14.74 10.80 -38.67
N VAL A 174 15.93 11.29 -39.05
CA VAL A 174 17.21 10.70 -38.61
C VAL A 174 17.35 10.81 -37.10
N THR A 175 17.05 11.98 -36.52
CA THR A 175 17.16 12.21 -35.07
C THR A 175 16.18 11.34 -34.28
N LYS A 176 14.95 11.15 -34.77
CA LYS A 176 13.92 10.30 -34.15
C LYS A 176 14.41 8.85 -34.03
N TRP A 177 14.88 8.25 -35.14
CA TRP A 177 15.34 6.86 -35.13
C TRP A 177 16.66 6.69 -34.37
N GLY A 178 17.59 7.64 -34.49
CA GLY A 178 18.82 7.65 -33.70
C GLY A 178 18.56 7.71 -32.19
N MET A 179 17.63 8.58 -31.77
CA MET A 179 17.23 8.71 -30.36
C MET A 179 16.50 7.46 -29.87
N ALA A 180 15.61 6.87 -30.68
CA ALA A 180 14.93 5.62 -30.34
C ALA A 180 15.93 4.47 -30.12
N ALA A 181 16.92 4.33 -31.01
CA ALA A 181 17.97 3.32 -30.86
C ALA A 181 18.81 3.56 -29.59
N HIS A 182 19.21 4.81 -29.33
CA HIS A 182 19.93 5.16 -28.11
C HIS A 182 19.11 4.89 -26.85
N LEU A 183 17.80 5.16 -26.87
CA LEU A 183 16.91 4.92 -25.74
C LEU A 183 16.81 3.42 -25.43
N CYS A 184 16.59 2.59 -26.46
CA CYS A 184 16.58 1.13 -26.32
C CYS A 184 17.90 0.61 -25.72
N LEU A 185 19.03 1.16 -26.17
CA LEU A 185 20.35 0.79 -25.65
C LEU A 185 20.58 1.23 -24.20
N ALA A 186 20.11 2.43 -23.82
CA ALA A 186 20.22 2.92 -22.45
C ALA A 186 19.38 2.08 -21.47
N LEU A 187 18.18 1.66 -21.90
CA LEU A 187 17.32 0.74 -21.15
C LEU A 187 17.96 -0.64 -21.02
N ALA A 188 18.49 -1.19 -22.11
CA ALA A 188 19.17 -2.49 -22.12
C ALA A 188 20.40 -2.55 -21.19
N ARG A 189 21.06 -1.41 -20.96
CA ARG A 189 22.21 -1.28 -20.05
C ARG A 189 21.80 -1.21 -18.56
N GLY A 190 20.50 -1.16 -18.26
CA GLY A 190 19.98 -1.13 -16.89
C GLY A 190 19.42 0.22 -16.43
N GLY A 191 19.27 1.20 -17.33
CA GLY A 191 18.44 2.38 -17.07
C GLY A 191 18.98 3.40 -16.05
N ALA A 192 20.27 3.33 -15.71
CA ALA A 192 20.90 4.36 -14.88
C ALA A 192 20.93 5.72 -15.61
N LEU A 193 20.75 6.82 -14.87
CA LEU A 193 20.69 8.17 -15.47
C LEU A 193 21.91 8.50 -16.34
N SER A 194 23.09 8.07 -15.91
CA SER A 194 24.35 8.27 -16.66
C SER A 194 24.42 7.54 -18.00
N CYS A 195 23.61 6.48 -18.21
CA CYS A 195 23.53 5.75 -19.48
C CYS A 195 22.84 6.58 -20.56
N PHE A 196 21.88 7.44 -20.20
CA PHE A 196 21.13 8.28 -21.13
C PHE A 196 22.00 9.41 -21.74
N PHE A 197 23.05 9.84 -21.05
CA PHE A 197 23.94 10.90 -21.54
C PHE A 197 25.18 10.38 -22.30
N ARG A 198 25.34 9.07 -22.46
CA ARG A 198 26.57 8.45 -22.99
C ARG A 198 26.30 7.55 -24.21
N PRO A 199 25.86 8.08 -25.35
CA PRO A 199 25.43 7.31 -26.52
C PRO A 199 26.53 6.38 -27.07
N ILE A 200 27.76 6.88 -27.20
CA ILE A 200 28.89 6.12 -27.77
C ILE A 200 29.26 4.90 -26.90
N LYS A 201 29.17 5.03 -25.57
CA LYS A 201 29.45 3.91 -24.65
C LYS A 201 28.37 2.85 -24.69
N ASN A 202 27.14 3.22 -25.03
CA ASN A 202 26.02 2.29 -25.16
C ASN A 202 26.17 1.43 -26.42
N VAL A 203 26.52 2.04 -27.55
CA VAL A 203 26.77 1.33 -28.82
C VAL A 203 27.96 0.37 -28.71
N ARG A 204 29.08 0.83 -28.13
CA ARG A 204 30.25 -0.04 -27.87
C ARG A 204 29.92 -1.22 -26.97
N TRP A 205 29.09 -1.00 -25.96
CA TRP A 205 28.63 -2.07 -25.08
C TRP A 205 27.79 -3.10 -25.82
N LEU A 206 26.85 -2.67 -26.68
CA LEU A 206 26.06 -3.59 -27.49
C LEU A 206 26.93 -4.40 -28.45
N LEU A 207 27.88 -3.76 -29.15
CA LEU A 207 28.77 -4.44 -30.08
C LEU A 207 29.64 -5.50 -29.38
N ALA A 208 30.17 -5.18 -28.20
CA ALA A 208 30.89 -6.16 -27.38
C ALA A 208 29.98 -7.34 -26.96
N ARG A 209 28.71 -7.08 -26.66
CA ARG A 209 27.77 -8.09 -26.13
C ARG A 209 27.09 -8.93 -27.19
N TRP A 210 26.85 -8.37 -28.38
CA TRP A 210 26.42 -9.13 -29.54
C TRP A 210 27.44 -10.21 -29.88
N ARG A 211 28.73 -9.90 -29.69
CA ARG A 211 29.83 -10.86 -29.85
C ARG A 211 29.78 -11.99 -28.80
N ASP A 212 29.30 -11.71 -27.60
CA ASP A 212 29.24 -12.67 -26.49
C ASP A 212 27.92 -13.48 -26.43
N ARG A 213 26.91 -13.19 -27.29
CA ARG A 213 25.55 -13.80 -27.33
C ARG A 213 24.74 -13.83 -26.02
N ASP A 214 25.22 -13.21 -24.94
CA ASP A 214 24.63 -13.23 -23.59
C ASP A 214 23.53 -12.16 -23.36
N TYR A 215 23.08 -11.46 -24.40
CA TYR A 215 22.11 -10.36 -24.27
C TYR A 215 20.76 -10.82 -23.70
N TRP A 216 20.17 -11.86 -24.30
CA TRP A 216 18.82 -12.32 -23.96
C TRP A 216 18.73 -12.90 -22.55
N VAL A 217 19.75 -13.66 -22.12
CA VAL A 217 19.82 -14.27 -20.79
C VAL A 217 19.92 -13.19 -19.72
N ARG A 218 20.76 -12.18 -19.93
CA ARG A 218 20.88 -11.07 -18.98
C ARG A 218 19.63 -10.20 -18.91
N ALA A 219 19.00 -9.91 -20.06
CA ALA A 219 17.77 -9.12 -20.10
C ALA A 219 16.62 -9.84 -19.39
N SER A 220 16.42 -11.14 -19.65
CA SER A 220 15.41 -11.94 -18.96
C SER A 220 15.70 -12.06 -17.46
N THR A 221 16.96 -12.24 -17.08
CA THR A 221 17.36 -12.29 -15.66
C THR A 221 17.11 -10.95 -14.96
N ALA A 222 17.44 -9.82 -15.58
CA ALA A 222 17.22 -8.50 -15.01
C ALA A 222 15.74 -8.16 -14.86
N ILE A 223 14.92 -8.50 -15.86
CA ILE A 223 13.45 -8.36 -15.79
C ILE A 223 12.89 -9.29 -14.71
N GLY A 224 13.37 -10.54 -14.65
CA GLY A 224 12.97 -11.52 -13.63
C GLY A 224 13.29 -11.04 -12.21
N GLN A 225 14.49 -10.51 -11.98
CA GLN A 225 14.90 -9.93 -10.69
C GLN A 225 14.09 -8.68 -10.33
N PHE A 226 13.71 -7.86 -11.30
CA PHE A 226 12.85 -6.69 -11.06
C PHE A 226 11.43 -7.12 -10.69
N LEU A 227 10.85 -8.06 -11.44
CA LEU A 227 9.50 -8.59 -11.19
C LEU A 227 9.43 -9.36 -9.86
N SER A 228 10.46 -10.14 -9.52
CA SER A 228 10.53 -10.81 -8.23
C SER A 228 10.68 -9.80 -7.09
N GLY A 229 11.49 -8.76 -7.26
CA GLY A 229 11.65 -7.68 -6.28
C GLY A 229 10.39 -6.85 -6.03
N LEU A 230 9.43 -6.81 -6.97
CA LEU A 230 8.14 -6.16 -6.77
C LEU A 230 7.19 -6.96 -5.87
N ASN A 231 7.49 -8.23 -5.56
CA ASN A 231 6.68 -9.12 -4.71
C ASN A 231 5.17 -8.99 -4.99
N ALA A 232 4.79 -9.02 -6.28
CA ALA A 232 3.49 -8.56 -6.73
C ALA A 232 2.32 -9.37 -6.15
N ARG A 233 2.48 -10.69 -6.00
CA ARG A 233 1.40 -11.59 -5.57
C ARG A 233 1.00 -11.39 -4.11
N PRO A 234 1.91 -11.38 -3.12
CA PRO A 234 1.56 -11.05 -1.73
C PRO A 234 0.87 -9.69 -1.59
N TYR A 235 1.40 -8.65 -2.24
CA TYR A 235 0.81 -7.31 -2.18
C TYR A 235 -0.58 -7.29 -2.79
N TYR A 236 -0.76 -7.85 -3.99
CA TYR A 236 -2.08 -7.90 -4.62
C TYR A 236 -3.12 -8.61 -3.75
N SER A 237 -2.76 -9.76 -3.17
CA SER A 237 -3.66 -10.50 -2.27
C SER A 237 -3.98 -9.74 -0.99
N ALA A 238 -2.99 -9.08 -0.38
CA ALA A 238 -3.20 -8.26 0.81
C ALA A 238 -4.11 -7.05 0.50
N GLY A 239 -3.89 -6.38 -0.63
CA GLY A 239 -4.71 -5.26 -1.10
C GLY A 239 -6.16 -5.67 -1.32
N TRP A 240 -6.40 -6.75 -2.04
CA TRP A 240 -7.75 -7.26 -2.29
C TRP A 240 -8.49 -7.62 -1.00
N ARG A 241 -7.84 -8.36 -0.09
CA ARG A 241 -8.43 -8.76 1.21
C ARG A 241 -8.68 -7.55 2.13
N GLY A 242 -7.77 -6.59 2.14
CA GLY A 242 -7.92 -5.34 2.89
C GLY A 242 -9.08 -4.49 2.35
N TYR A 243 -9.17 -4.35 1.02
CA TYR A 243 -10.28 -3.69 0.36
C TYR A 243 -11.62 -4.34 0.73
N LEU A 244 -11.76 -5.65 0.56
CA LEU A 244 -13.03 -6.35 0.86
C LEU A 244 -13.42 -6.21 2.34
N GLY A 245 -12.46 -6.32 3.25
CA GLY A 245 -12.70 -6.15 4.68
C GLY A 245 -13.22 -4.75 5.01
N THR A 246 -12.57 -3.72 4.48
CA THR A 246 -12.97 -2.33 4.71
C THR A 246 -14.26 -1.96 3.97
N ALA A 247 -14.47 -2.49 2.75
CA ALA A 247 -15.69 -2.31 1.96
C ALA A 247 -16.91 -2.90 2.67
N ALA A 248 -16.80 -4.10 3.24
CA ALA A 248 -17.90 -4.72 3.99
C ALA A 248 -18.37 -3.84 5.16
N TRP A 249 -17.46 -3.11 5.80
CA TRP A 249 -17.76 -2.18 6.89
C TRP A 249 -18.38 -0.87 6.42
N LEU A 250 -17.92 -0.32 5.29
CA LEU A 250 -18.36 0.98 4.79
C LEU A 250 -19.59 0.92 3.88
N PHE A 251 -19.85 -0.21 3.23
CA PHE A 251 -20.89 -0.33 2.22
C PHE A 251 -22.29 -0.05 2.79
N ILE A 252 -22.65 -0.72 3.90
CA ILE A 252 -23.98 -0.59 4.50
C ILE A 252 -24.24 0.84 5.00
N PRO A 253 -23.36 1.45 5.82
CA PRO A 253 -23.60 2.80 6.29
C PRO A 253 -23.59 3.85 5.17
N SER A 254 -22.71 3.70 4.18
CA SER A 254 -22.65 4.64 3.04
C SER A 254 -23.89 4.54 2.16
N ALA A 255 -24.42 3.33 1.93
CA ALA A 255 -25.64 3.13 1.16
C ALA A 255 -26.87 3.73 1.84
N LEU A 256 -27.00 3.55 3.16
CA LEU A 256 -28.09 4.16 3.96
C LEU A 256 -27.96 5.68 4.00
N TYR A 257 -26.74 6.19 4.21
CA TYR A 257 -26.48 7.62 4.26
C TYR A 257 -26.79 8.30 2.92
N GLY A 258 -26.40 7.64 1.84
CA GLY A 258 -26.66 8.10 0.49
C GLY A 258 -28.04 7.74 -0.04
N SER A 259 -29.04 7.34 0.75
CA SER A 259 -30.36 6.90 0.23
C SER A 259 -31.42 8.01 0.15
N MET A 260 -31.12 9.24 0.59
CA MET A 260 -32.07 10.36 0.56
C MET A 260 -32.25 10.89 -0.87
N HIS A 261 -33.49 10.89 -1.36
CA HIS A 261 -33.86 11.42 -2.69
C HIS A 261 -34.83 12.60 -2.55
N ASP A 262 -35.79 12.52 -1.63
CA ASP A 262 -36.78 13.56 -1.36
C ASP A 262 -36.72 13.98 0.12
N PRO A 263 -36.43 15.27 0.43
CA PRO A 263 -36.44 15.77 1.81
C PRO A 263 -37.81 15.73 2.48
N ASP A 264 -38.88 15.76 1.68
CA ASP A 264 -40.27 15.83 2.16
C ASP A 264 -40.77 14.51 2.74
N LYS A 265 -40.02 13.41 2.56
CA LYS A 265 -40.37 12.09 3.09
C LYS A 265 -39.62 11.85 4.42
N PRO A 266 -40.28 11.94 5.58
CA PRO A 266 -39.61 11.81 6.89
C PRO A 266 -38.92 10.45 7.09
N ALA A 267 -39.44 9.39 6.45
CA ALA A 267 -38.81 8.08 6.47
C ALA A 267 -37.40 8.08 5.83
N GLN A 268 -37.19 8.83 4.75
CA GLN A 268 -35.88 8.90 4.10
C GLN A 268 -34.86 9.68 4.94
N VAL A 269 -35.31 10.71 5.66
CA VAL A 269 -34.48 11.46 6.61
C VAL A 269 -34.00 10.55 7.74
N LEU A 270 -34.87 9.69 8.28
CA LEU A 270 -34.48 8.73 9.32
C LEU A 270 -33.47 7.70 8.80
N VAL A 271 -33.63 7.20 7.57
CA VAL A 271 -32.65 6.28 6.95
C VAL A 271 -31.30 6.96 6.74
N MET A 272 -31.28 8.21 6.30
CA MET A 272 -30.05 8.98 6.18
C MET A 272 -29.37 9.19 7.53
N LEU A 273 -30.12 9.59 8.57
CA LEU A 273 -29.57 9.81 9.91
C LEU A 273 -29.00 8.52 10.50
N THR A 274 -29.69 7.39 10.34
CA THR A 274 -29.18 6.08 10.77
C THR A 274 -27.93 5.67 10.00
N GLY A 275 -27.87 5.93 8.69
CA GLY A 275 -26.68 5.77 7.86
C GLY A 275 -25.52 6.66 8.33
N GLY A 276 -25.80 7.91 8.71
CA GLY A 276 -24.80 8.86 9.20
C GLY A 276 -24.21 8.46 10.55
N VAL A 277 -25.05 8.00 11.48
CA VAL A 277 -24.60 7.42 12.76
C VAL A 277 -23.79 6.14 12.51
N GLY A 278 -24.24 5.28 11.59
CA GLY A 278 -23.50 4.10 11.18
C GLY A 278 -22.13 4.43 10.61
N LEU A 279 -22.06 5.45 9.75
CA LEU A 279 -20.82 5.89 9.10
C LEU A 279 -19.87 6.50 10.12
N TRP A 280 -20.38 7.31 11.06
CA TRP A 280 -19.62 7.85 12.19
C TRP A 280 -18.96 6.73 13.01
N LEU A 281 -19.73 5.70 13.37
CA LEU A 281 -19.19 4.54 14.10
C LEU A 281 -18.18 3.77 13.26
N THR A 282 -18.48 3.49 11.99
CA THR A 282 -17.56 2.76 11.11
C THR A 282 -16.26 3.51 10.93
N LEU A 283 -16.28 4.80 10.63
CA LEU A 283 -15.07 5.61 10.44
C LEU A 283 -14.23 5.66 11.73
N MET A 284 -14.87 5.70 12.90
CA MET A 284 -14.14 5.66 14.17
C MET A 284 -13.30 4.37 14.36
N TRP A 285 -13.76 3.22 13.86
CA TRP A 285 -13.12 1.91 14.11
C TRP A 285 -12.44 1.28 12.90
N ALA A 286 -12.85 1.61 11.67
CA ALA A 286 -12.33 1.02 10.44
C ALA A 286 -10.82 1.20 10.26
N PRO A 287 -10.21 2.38 10.51
CA PRO A 287 -8.76 2.54 10.42
C PRO A 287 -8.01 1.63 11.39
N LEU A 288 -8.56 1.41 12.60
CA LEU A 288 -7.95 0.50 13.58
C LEU A 288 -7.99 -0.93 13.07
N LEU A 289 -9.16 -1.39 12.59
CA LEU A 289 -9.34 -2.75 12.08
C LEU A 289 -8.44 -3.03 10.87
N GLN A 290 -8.31 -2.05 9.97
CA GLN A 290 -7.43 -2.14 8.81
C GLN A 290 -5.95 -2.20 9.21
N ALA A 291 -5.54 -1.43 10.22
CA ALA A 291 -4.19 -1.50 10.78
C ALA A 291 -3.88 -2.86 11.43
N ARG A 292 -4.87 -3.46 12.13
CA ARG A 292 -4.72 -4.82 12.66
C ARG A 292 -4.57 -5.83 11.53
N PHE A 293 -5.41 -5.75 10.51
CA PHE A 293 -5.32 -6.61 9.34
C PHE A 293 -3.95 -6.48 8.66
N ALA A 294 -3.44 -5.27 8.50
CA ALA A 294 -2.12 -5.01 7.95
C ALA A 294 -0.98 -5.63 8.78
N ALA A 295 -1.10 -5.57 10.11
CA ALA A 295 -0.10 -6.12 11.02
C ALA A 295 -0.13 -7.67 11.07
N GLU A 296 -1.33 -8.26 11.13
CA GLU A 296 -1.57 -9.68 11.39
C GLU A 296 -1.81 -10.51 10.11
N ASN A 297 -2.09 -9.87 8.97
CA ASN A 297 -2.47 -10.49 7.68
C ASN A 297 -3.68 -11.45 7.79
N ARG A 298 -4.54 -11.25 8.80
CA ARG A 298 -5.71 -12.09 9.13
C ARG A 298 -7.01 -11.35 8.84
N VAL A 299 -7.81 -11.84 7.89
CA VAL A 299 -9.12 -11.25 7.54
C VAL A 299 -10.12 -11.23 8.70
N MET A 300 -9.98 -12.16 9.64
CA MET A 300 -10.82 -12.19 10.85
C MET A 300 -10.60 -10.98 11.77
N ALA A 301 -9.48 -10.27 11.64
CA ALA A 301 -9.18 -9.07 12.42
C ALA A 301 -10.26 -7.97 12.22
N PHE A 302 -10.93 -7.94 11.07
CA PHE A 302 -12.03 -7.00 10.80
C PHE A 302 -13.28 -7.26 11.66
N LYS A 303 -13.47 -8.46 12.23
CA LYS A 303 -14.62 -8.79 13.08
C LYS A 303 -14.33 -8.60 14.58
N GLU A 304 -13.06 -8.54 14.95
CA GLU A 304 -12.61 -8.53 16.35
C GLU A 304 -12.57 -7.11 16.95
N LEU A 305 -13.73 -6.49 17.10
CA LEU A 305 -13.86 -5.14 17.66
C LEU A 305 -13.37 -5.04 19.10
N GLY A 306 -13.50 -6.11 19.89
CA GLY A 306 -13.04 -6.14 21.29
C GLY A 306 -11.54 -5.89 21.42
N ALA A 307 -10.75 -6.56 20.58
CA ALA A 307 -9.30 -6.40 20.55
C ALA A 307 -8.90 -5.02 19.99
N ALA A 308 -9.58 -4.51 18.96
CA ALA A 308 -9.35 -3.14 18.47
C ALA A 308 -9.61 -2.08 19.56
N ARG A 309 -10.69 -2.23 20.34
CA ARG A 309 -10.97 -1.36 21.48
C ARG A 309 -9.89 -1.44 22.56
N GLU A 310 -9.32 -2.61 22.81
CA GLU A 310 -8.26 -2.78 23.78
C GLU A 310 -6.97 -2.06 23.34
N LEU A 311 -6.62 -2.11 22.05
CA LEU A 311 -5.49 -1.35 21.50
C LEU A 311 -5.70 0.17 21.66
N PHE A 312 -6.93 0.66 21.42
CA PHE A 312 -7.27 2.06 21.68
C PHE A 312 -7.07 2.42 23.15
N ARG A 313 -7.48 1.55 24.09
CA ARG A 313 -7.32 1.80 25.53
C ARG A 313 -5.87 1.85 25.98
N ARG A 314 -4.94 1.17 25.30
CA ARG A 314 -3.50 1.15 25.61
C ARG A 314 -2.77 2.41 25.13
N ALA A 315 -3.15 2.94 23.96
CA ALA A 315 -2.51 4.13 23.38
C ALA A 315 -3.51 5.10 22.71
N PRO A 316 -4.46 5.69 23.47
CA PRO A 316 -5.57 6.46 22.91
C PRO A 316 -5.12 7.68 22.10
N PHE A 317 -4.01 8.30 22.50
CA PHE A 317 -3.43 9.43 21.79
C PHE A 317 -2.75 9.11 20.47
N ALA A 318 -2.03 8.00 20.42
CA ALA A 318 -1.38 7.61 19.18
C ALA A 318 -2.45 7.34 18.11
N TRP A 319 -3.55 6.70 18.53
CA TRP A 319 -4.73 6.48 17.69
C TRP A 319 -5.46 7.78 17.31
N LEU A 320 -5.70 8.68 18.27
CA LEU A 320 -6.30 9.99 17.98
C LEU A 320 -5.47 10.72 16.91
N PHE A 321 -4.16 10.84 17.11
CA PHE A 321 -3.27 11.48 16.15
C PHE A 321 -3.31 10.81 14.79
N ALA A 322 -3.18 9.49 14.72
CA ALA A 322 -3.16 8.76 13.45
C ALA A 322 -4.49 8.89 12.67
N ILE A 323 -5.63 8.80 13.35
CA ILE A 323 -6.95 8.91 12.71
C ILE A 323 -7.23 10.34 12.28
N VAL A 324 -6.92 11.34 13.13
CA VAL A 324 -7.06 12.76 12.76
C VAL A 324 -6.19 13.09 11.57
N LEU A 325 -4.93 12.63 11.57
CA LEU A 325 -4.03 12.78 10.44
C LEU A 325 -4.61 12.10 9.18
N THR A 326 -5.19 10.91 9.32
CA THR A 326 -5.84 10.20 8.21
C THR A 326 -6.96 11.01 7.57
N TYR A 327 -7.87 11.56 8.36
CA TYR A 327 -8.97 12.35 7.83
C TYR A 327 -8.55 13.73 7.36
N LEU A 328 -7.59 14.37 8.03
CA LEU A 328 -7.07 15.67 7.63
C LEU A 328 -6.41 15.59 6.24
N LEU A 329 -5.60 14.56 5.97
CA LEU A 329 -4.99 14.36 4.64
C LEU A 329 -5.95 13.77 3.60
N ALA A 330 -7.13 13.31 4.02
CA ALA A 330 -8.20 12.95 3.09
C ALA A 330 -8.90 14.19 2.50
N LEU A 331 -9.04 15.27 3.28
CA LEU A 331 -9.78 16.47 2.89
C LEU A 331 -9.31 17.11 1.56
N PRO A 332 -8.00 17.26 1.28
CA PRO A 332 -7.55 17.78 0.00
C PRO A 332 -8.11 16.99 -1.19
N MET A 333 -8.20 15.66 -1.07
CA MET A 333 -8.72 14.80 -2.14
C MET A 333 -10.21 15.05 -2.39
N TYR A 334 -11.00 15.26 -1.33
CA TYR A 334 -12.41 15.63 -1.50
C TYR A 334 -12.57 17.02 -2.13
N LEU A 335 -11.70 17.98 -1.81
CA LEU A 335 -11.76 19.32 -2.38
C LEU A 335 -11.44 19.32 -3.88
N PHE A 336 -10.46 18.53 -4.34
CA PHE A 336 -10.16 18.39 -5.77
C PHE A 336 -11.28 17.72 -6.56
N LYS A 337 -12.18 16.97 -5.90
CA LYS A 337 -13.36 16.39 -6.54
C LYS A 337 -14.54 17.38 -6.66
N ALA A 338 -14.57 18.41 -5.82
CA ALA A 338 -15.56 19.48 -5.92
C ALA A 338 -15.32 20.37 -7.16
N VAL A 339 -14.07 20.50 -7.60
CA VAL A 339 -13.68 21.29 -8.77
C VAL A 339 -13.10 20.32 -9.79
N SER A 340 -13.94 19.66 -10.58
CA SER A 340 -13.50 18.70 -11.60
C SER A 340 -12.43 19.34 -12.50
N PRO A 341 -11.16 18.94 -12.37
CA PRO A 341 -10.11 19.54 -13.17
C PRO A 341 -10.15 18.98 -14.60
N PRO A 342 -9.59 19.70 -15.59
CA PRO A 342 -9.49 19.21 -16.96
C PRO A 342 -8.84 17.82 -17.01
N GLN A 343 -9.22 16.99 -17.99
CA GLN A 343 -8.72 15.60 -18.12
C GLN A 343 -7.18 15.52 -18.08
N ASP A 344 -6.49 16.52 -18.64
CA ASP A 344 -5.02 16.59 -18.66
C ASP A 344 -4.39 16.75 -17.27
N ALA A 345 -5.12 17.31 -16.31
CA ALA A 345 -4.66 17.53 -14.94
C ALA A 345 -4.96 16.36 -14.00
N MET A 346 -5.78 15.39 -14.42
CA MET A 346 -6.18 14.23 -13.59
C MET A 346 -4.98 13.41 -13.12
N TRP A 347 -3.89 13.36 -13.90
CA TRP A 347 -2.68 12.65 -13.51
C TRP A 347 -2.03 13.25 -12.25
N PHE A 348 -2.07 14.58 -12.06
CA PHE A 348 -1.50 15.23 -10.87
C PHE A 348 -2.25 14.86 -9.60
N ILE A 349 -3.55 14.57 -9.69
CA ILE A 349 -4.37 14.13 -8.56
C ILE A 349 -3.85 12.80 -8.02
N THR A 350 -3.40 11.86 -8.88
CA THR A 350 -2.84 10.57 -8.42
C THR A 350 -1.59 10.74 -7.58
N ILE A 351 -0.73 11.71 -7.92
CA ILE A 351 0.46 12.03 -7.11
C ILE A 351 0.03 12.58 -5.76
N LEU A 352 -0.85 13.58 -5.76
CA LEU A 352 -1.35 14.19 -4.52
C LEU A 352 -2.02 13.15 -3.64
N PHE A 353 -2.77 12.23 -4.24
CA PHE A 353 -3.39 11.09 -3.56
C PHE A 353 -2.34 10.22 -2.86
N VAL A 354 -1.30 9.79 -3.59
CA VAL A 354 -0.24 8.93 -3.03
C VAL A 354 0.52 9.65 -1.91
N VAL A 355 0.85 10.93 -2.11
CA VAL A 355 1.53 11.77 -1.11
C VAL A 355 0.67 11.95 0.14
N SER A 356 -0.65 12.04 -0.01
CA SER A 356 -1.58 12.16 1.11
C SER A 356 -1.82 10.85 1.84
N ILE A 357 -2.01 9.73 1.13
CA ILE A 357 -2.35 8.45 1.77
C ILE A 357 -1.15 7.79 2.45
N PHE A 358 0.05 7.90 1.87
CA PHE A 358 1.25 7.25 2.38
C PHE A 358 1.56 7.59 3.86
N PRO A 359 1.63 8.87 4.29
CA PRO A 359 1.90 9.21 5.69
C PRO A 359 0.80 8.74 6.65
N THR A 360 -0.45 8.63 6.19
CA THR A 360 -1.56 8.15 7.03
C THR A 360 -1.38 6.67 7.38
N LYS A 361 -0.95 5.86 6.40
CA LYS A 361 -0.63 4.43 6.59
C LYS A 361 0.55 4.21 7.53
N VAL A 362 1.58 5.05 7.42
CA VAL A 362 2.72 5.05 8.35
C VAL A 362 2.27 5.42 9.76
N ALA A 363 1.42 6.43 9.92
CA ALA A 363 0.94 6.87 11.23
C ALA A 363 0.03 5.81 11.91
N LEU A 364 -0.85 5.15 11.15
CA LEU A 364 -1.70 4.05 11.63
C LEU A 364 -0.86 2.86 12.08
N GLY A 365 0.14 2.46 11.28
CA GLY A 365 1.09 1.41 11.65
C GLY A 365 1.88 1.77 12.91
N TRP A 366 2.34 3.02 13.03
CA TRP A 366 3.03 3.50 14.23
C TRP A 366 2.14 3.48 15.47
N ALA A 367 0.88 3.90 15.35
CA ALA A 367 -0.09 3.87 16.44
C ALA A 367 -0.39 2.44 16.91
N TYR A 368 -0.56 1.50 15.98
CA TYR A 368 -0.70 0.08 16.29
C TYR A 368 0.55 -0.45 17.00
N GLY A 369 1.74 -0.22 16.44
CA GLY A 369 3.01 -0.67 17.01
C GLY A 369 3.31 -0.08 18.39
N ARG A 370 2.85 1.15 18.67
CA ARG A 370 2.89 1.76 20.01
C ARG A 370 1.94 1.06 20.98
N SER A 371 0.74 0.73 20.52
CA SER A 371 -0.31 0.13 21.35
C SER A 371 -0.02 -1.31 21.76
N ILE A 372 0.64 -2.10 20.91
CA ILE A 372 1.00 -3.49 21.23
C ILE A 372 2.17 -3.59 22.22
N ARG A 373 3.11 -2.63 22.17
CA ARG A 373 4.25 -2.56 23.10
C ARG A 373 3.87 -2.04 24.50
N ARG A 374 2.67 -1.48 24.64
CA ARG A 374 2.13 -1.08 25.95
C ARG A 374 1.25 -2.19 26.49
N THR A 375 1.65 -2.76 27.62
CA THR A 375 0.87 -3.78 28.35
C THR A 375 -0.25 -3.14 29.17
N GLU A 376 0.01 -1.95 29.73
CA GLU A 376 -0.93 -1.23 30.57
C GLU A 376 -1.93 -0.38 29.79
N ARG A 377 -3.13 -0.25 30.37
CA ARG A 377 -4.17 0.65 29.87
C ARG A 377 -3.84 2.08 30.26
N ALA A 378 -4.08 3.02 29.35
CA ALA A 378 -3.99 4.44 29.66
C ALA A 378 -5.01 4.82 30.74
N TRP A 379 -4.71 5.90 31.46
CA TRP A 379 -5.55 6.42 32.52
C TRP A 379 -6.98 6.71 32.04
N TRP A 380 -7.98 6.46 32.89
CA TRP A 380 -9.41 6.52 32.52
C TRP A 380 -9.85 7.87 31.92
N PRO A 381 -9.55 9.03 32.52
CA PRO A 381 -9.95 10.34 31.97
C PRO A 381 -9.38 10.56 30.57
N TRP A 382 -8.16 10.09 30.33
CA TRP A 382 -7.51 10.27 29.05
C TRP A 382 -8.17 9.49 27.92
N ARG A 383 -8.58 8.26 28.22
CA ARG A 383 -9.31 7.40 27.29
C ARG A 383 -10.62 8.06 26.89
N TRP A 384 -11.33 8.65 27.85
CA TRP A 384 -12.58 9.35 27.58
C TRP A 384 -12.38 10.64 26.80
N LEU A 385 -11.39 11.46 27.17
CA LEU A 385 -11.08 12.69 26.44
C LEU A 385 -10.77 12.38 24.97
N CYS A 386 -9.85 11.45 24.69
CA CYS A 386 -9.51 11.09 23.32
C CYS A 386 -10.72 10.50 22.57
N LYS A 387 -11.57 9.72 23.24
CA LYS A 387 -12.77 9.13 22.63
C LYS A 387 -13.80 10.21 22.27
N ILE A 388 -14.02 11.20 23.14
CA ILE A 388 -14.94 12.32 22.91
C ILE A 388 -14.41 13.21 21.79
N VAL A 389 -13.14 13.62 21.88
CA VAL A 389 -12.50 14.46 20.85
C VAL A 389 -12.53 13.76 19.48
N LEU A 390 -12.15 12.48 19.42
CA LEU A 390 -12.23 11.70 18.20
C LEU A 390 -13.67 11.61 17.68
N GLY A 391 -14.63 11.32 18.56
CA GLY A 391 -16.04 11.26 18.20
C GLY A 391 -16.55 12.56 17.58
N ILE A 392 -16.22 13.71 18.18
CA ILE A 392 -16.58 15.03 17.65
C ILE A 392 -15.94 15.27 16.29
N LEU A 393 -14.63 15.01 16.13
CA LEU A 393 -13.93 15.24 14.88
C LEU A 393 -14.44 14.36 13.73
N VAL A 394 -14.72 13.08 14.01
CA VAL A 394 -15.33 12.18 13.01
C VAL A 394 -16.76 12.60 12.68
N ALA A 395 -17.53 13.09 13.65
CA ALA A 395 -18.88 13.62 13.40
C ALA A 395 -18.84 14.86 12.51
N ILE A 396 -17.91 15.79 12.75
CA ILE A 396 -17.67 16.95 11.87
C ILE A 396 -17.29 16.48 10.46
N TYR A 397 -16.42 15.48 10.34
CA TYR A 397 -16.04 14.92 9.04
C TYR A 397 -17.24 14.30 8.29
N VAL A 398 -18.08 13.50 8.96
CA VAL A 398 -19.31 12.95 8.38
C VAL A 398 -20.30 14.08 8.00
N PHE A 399 -20.38 15.13 8.81
CA PHE A 399 -21.18 16.30 8.48
C PHE A 399 -20.66 17.04 7.24
N ILE A 400 -19.35 17.17 7.05
CA ILE A 400 -18.77 17.72 5.82
C ILE A 400 -19.09 16.82 4.61
N LEU A 401 -19.04 15.49 4.79
CA LEU A 401 -19.45 14.53 3.75
C LEU A 401 -20.90 14.70 3.31
N PHE A 402 -21.79 15.21 4.18
CA PHE A 402 -23.18 15.53 3.82
C PHE A 402 -23.27 16.52 2.65
N PHE A 403 -22.42 17.54 2.66
CA PHE A 403 -22.43 18.59 1.64
C PHE A 403 -21.69 18.18 0.36
N THR A 404 -20.90 17.11 0.42
CA THR A 404 -20.04 16.71 -0.71
C THR A 404 -20.85 16.33 -1.96
N PRO A 405 -21.95 15.56 -1.89
CA PRO A 405 -22.82 15.28 -3.05
C PRO A 405 -23.52 16.52 -3.63
N ALA A 406 -23.72 17.56 -2.83
CA ALA A 406 -24.35 18.81 -3.28
C ALA A 406 -23.37 19.71 -4.06
N ILE A 407 -22.06 19.48 -3.90
CA ILE A 407 -20.99 20.30 -4.47
C ILE A 407 -20.27 19.58 -5.62
N GLY A 408 -20.17 18.25 -5.60
CA GLY A 408 -19.39 17.49 -6.59
C GLY A 408 -20.17 17.10 -7.86
N GLU A 409 -19.51 17.21 -9.02
CA GLU A 409 -20.08 16.82 -10.34
C GLU A 409 -20.45 15.32 -10.44
N HIS A 410 -19.84 14.46 -9.62
CA HIS A 410 -20.11 13.01 -9.58
C HIS A 410 -21.32 12.64 -8.69
N GLY A 411 -22.00 13.64 -8.11
CA GLY A 411 -23.21 13.47 -7.30
C GLY A 411 -23.03 12.53 -6.11
N ARG A 412 -24.00 11.64 -5.88
CA ARG A 412 -24.03 10.73 -4.71
C ARG A 412 -23.04 9.56 -4.76
N ARG A 413 -22.36 9.31 -5.90
CA ARG A 413 -21.34 8.25 -6.00
C ARG A 413 -20.07 8.54 -5.19
N VAL A 414 -19.81 9.82 -4.91
CA VAL A 414 -18.68 10.27 -4.08
C VAL A 414 -18.71 9.67 -2.67
N LEU A 415 -19.89 9.34 -2.14
CA LEU A 415 -20.05 8.74 -0.81
C LEU A 415 -19.55 7.28 -0.73
N PHE A 416 -19.38 6.59 -1.87
CA PHE A 416 -18.84 5.24 -1.92
C PHE A 416 -17.32 5.20 -2.11
N GLU A 417 -16.71 6.34 -2.43
CA GLU A 417 -15.28 6.46 -2.65
C GLU A 417 -14.61 7.01 -1.39
N HIS A 418 -14.42 6.12 -0.41
CA HIS A 418 -13.61 6.42 0.77
C HIS A 418 -12.13 6.20 0.44
N HIS A 419 -11.56 7.22 -0.20
CA HIS A 419 -10.20 7.29 -0.75
C HIS A 419 -9.09 6.84 0.22
N THR A 420 -9.24 7.08 1.52
CA THR A 420 -8.24 6.67 2.54
C THR A 420 -8.30 5.20 2.93
N LEU A 421 -9.43 4.54 2.67
CA LEU A 421 -9.77 3.25 3.27
C LEU A 421 -9.99 2.14 2.22
N LEU A 422 -10.51 2.49 1.05
CA LEU A 422 -10.94 1.51 0.04
C LEU A 422 -9.93 1.33 -1.09
N LEU A 423 -9.85 2.25 -2.03
CA LEU A 423 -9.04 2.06 -3.23
C LEU A 423 -8.28 3.34 -3.56
N PRO A 424 -7.00 3.23 -3.93
CA PRO A 424 -6.23 4.35 -4.41
C PRO A 424 -6.58 4.61 -5.87
N VAL A 425 -7.72 5.26 -6.10
CA VAL A 425 -8.16 5.67 -7.44
C VAL A 425 -8.65 7.11 -7.34
N PRO A 426 -8.22 8.00 -8.25
CA PRO A 426 -8.69 9.38 -8.26
C PRO A 426 -10.07 9.53 -8.96
N PHE A 427 -10.65 8.45 -9.49
CA PHE A 427 -11.87 8.42 -10.30
C PHE A 427 -12.80 7.25 -9.97
#